data_AF-A0A347WGX9-F1
#
_entry.id   AF-A0A347WGX9-F1
#
_cell.length_a   1.000
_cell.length_b   1.000
_cell.length_c   1.000
_cell.angle_alpha   90.00
_cell.angle_beta   90.00
_cell.angle_gamma   90.00
#
_symmetry.space_group_name_H-M   'P 1'
#
loop_
_entity.id
_entity.type
_entity.pdbx_description
1 polymer ?
#
loop_
_entity_poly.entity_id
_entity_poly.type
_entity_poly.pdbx_seq_one_letter_code
_entity_poly.pdbx_strand_id
1 'polypeptide(L)'
;MSATSRVEMIAGYRLEIATVRDGVLIRTPGIFPVNAREWHGPYADEAAALVDFRTRVARPRITPERLRQYRKHGYYGIVRGVEVIQRRSPWTGASELTPFELVAA
;
A
#
# COMPACT_ATOMS: atom_id res chain seq x y z
N MET A 1 -18.16 -24.17 4.62
CA MET A 1 -17.92 -23.66 3.26
C MET A 1 -16.43 -23.45 3.10
N SER A 2 -15.80 -24.10 2.12
CA SER A 2 -14.36 -23.96 1.87
C SER A 2 -14.16 -22.63 1.15
N ALA A 3 -13.61 -21.63 1.83
CA ALA A 3 -13.20 -20.39 1.16
C ALA A 3 -11.99 -20.74 0.28
N THR A 4 -12.12 -20.55 -1.04
CA THR A 4 -10.97 -20.66 -1.94
C THR A 4 -10.15 -19.39 -1.76
N SER A 5 -8.99 -19.51 -1.14
CA SER A 5 -8.02 -18.42 -1.02
C SER A 5 -6.81 -18.69 -1.91
N ARG A 6 -6.35 -17.65 -2.60
CA ARG A 6 -5.07 -17.66 -3.33
C ARG A 6 -4.16 -16.56 -2.82
N VAL A 7 -2.86 -16.71 -3.04
CA VAL A 7 -1.85 -15.73 -2.66
C VAL A 7 -1.10 -15.27 -3.91
N GLU A 8 -0.84 -13.97 -4.02
CA GLU A 8 -0.10 -13.36 -5.11
C GLU A 8 0.88 -12.31 -4.58
N MET A 9 2.00 -12.08 -5.28
CA MET A 9 2.93 -10.99 -4.97
C MET A 9 2.60 -9.77 -5.83
N ILE A 10 2.22 -8.66 -5.21
CA ILE A 10 1.87 -7.41 -5.91
C ILE A 10 2.59 -6.24 -5.23
N ALA A 11 3.36 -5.47 -6.01
CA ALA A 11 4.10 -4.31 -5.52
C ALA A 11 5.00 -4.60 -4.29
N GLY A 12 5.55 -5.82 -4.21
CA GLY A 12 6.39 -6.27 -3.09
C GLY A 12 5.61 -6.79 -1.87
N TYR A 13 4.28 -6.75 -1.91
CA TYR A 13 3.42 -7.29 -0.87
C TYR A 13 2.94 -8.70 -1.22
N ARG A 14 2.91 -9.57 -0.20
CA ARG A 14 2.20 -10.85 -0.28
C ARG A 14 0.72 -10.61 -0.05
N LEU A 15 -0.09 -10.59 -1.10
CA LEU A 15 -1.53 -10.37 -1.02
C LEU A 15 -2.26 -11.71 -1.00
N GLU A 16 -3.08 -11.93 0.02
CA GLU A 16 -4.02 -13.07 0.09
C GLU A 16 -5.40 -12.57 -0.33
N ILE A 17 -6.05 -13.36 -1.19
CA ILE A 17 -7.32 -13.03 -1.83
C ILE A 17 -8.26 -14.21 -1.57
N ALA A 18 -9.40 -13.95 -0.94
CA ALA A 18 -10.40 -14.96 -0.62
C ALA A 18 -11.76 -14.59 -1.23
N THR A 19 -12.34 -15.54 -1.98
CA THR A 19 -13.71 -15.41 -2.47
C THR A 19 -14.68 -15.96 -1.42
N VAL A 20 -15.61 -15.12 -0.98
CA VAL A 20 -16.67 -15.45 -0.02
C VAL A 20 -18.03 -15.27 -0.68
N ARG A 21 -19.10 -15.69 0.01
CA ARG A 21 -20.48 -15.60 -0.51
C ARG A 21 -20.85 -14.17 -0.95
N ASP A 22 -20.37 -13.19 -0.21
CA ASP A 22 -20.78 -11.78 -0.35
C ASP A 22 -19.74 -10.93 -1.11
N GLY A 23 -18.76 -11.56 -1.77
CA GLY A 23 -17.76 -10.86 -2.60
C GLY A 23 -16.34 -11.37 -2.40
N VAL A 24 -15.36 -10.48 -2.55
CA VAL A 24 -13.93 -10.78 -2.42
C VAL A 24 -13.35 -10.05 -1.21
N LEU A 25 -12.53 -10.74 -0.43
CA LEU A 25 -11.75 -10.16 0.66
C LEU A 25 -10.26 -10.22 0.31
N ILE A 26 -9.51 -9.19 0.69
CA ILE A 26 -8.05 -9.16 0.52
C ILE A 26 -7.34 -8.75 1.80
N ARG A 27 -6.15 -9.30 2.03
CA ARG A 27 -5.26 -8.90 3.14
C ARG A 27 -3.80 -9.11 2.78
N THR A 28 -2.89 -8.51 3.55
CA THR A 28 -1.46 -8.80 3.44
C THR A 28 -0.99 -9.58 4.67
N PRO A 29 -0.97 -10.93 4.66
CA PRO A 29 -0.53 -11.70 5.82
C PRO A 29 0.93 -11.38 6.17
N GLY A 30 1.21 -11.28 7.47
CA GLY A 30 2.57 -11.05 7.98
C GLY A 30 3.08 -9.61 7.88
N ILE A 31 2.29 -8.67 7.36
CA ILE A 31 2.67 -7.26 7.32
C ILE A 31 2.75 -6.65 8.75
N PHE A 32 3.53 -5.58 8.89
CA PHE A 32 3.52 -4.71 10.06
C PHE A 32 2.82 -3.39 9.70
N PRO A 33 2.00 -2.82 10.60
CA PRO A 33 1.66 -3.29 11.93
C PRO A 33 0.68 -4.46 11.90
N VAL A 34 0.55 -5.19 13.02
CA VAL A 34 -0.25 -6.43 13.09
C VAL A 34 -1.72 -6.19 12.74
N ASN A 35 -2.27 -5.02 13.11
CA ASN A 35 -3.63 -4.63 12.77
C ASN A 35 -3.84 -4.38 11.27
N ALA A 36 -2.78 -4.15 10.48
CA ALA A 36 -2.87 -4.06 9.02
C ALA A 36 -3.03 -5.43 8.33
N ARG A 37 -3.09 -6.53 9.09
CA ARG A 37 -3.31 -7.90 8.57
C ARG A 37 -4.78 -8.26 8.44
N GLU A 38 -5.69 -7.37 8.84
CA GLU A 38 -7.12 -7.59 8.75
C GLU A 38 -7.59 -7.73 7.30
N TRP A 39 -8.72 -8.41 7.13
CA TRP A 39 -9.36 -8.54 5.82
C TRP A 39 -10.04 -7.23 5.44
N HIS A 40 -9.74 -6.73 4.23
CA HIS A 40 -10.42 -5.61 3.60
C HIS A 40 -11.53 -6.13 2.68
N GLY A 41 -12.66 -5.40 2.60
CA GLY A 41 -13.82 -5.73 1.78
C GLY A 41 -15.09 -5.95 2.62
N PRO A 42 -16.10 -6.68 2.09
CA PRO A 42 -16.09 -7.35 0.80
C PRO A 42 -16.12 -6.36 -0.38
N TYR A 43 -15.31 -6.65 -1.40
CA TYR A 43 -15.35 -6.00 -2.71
C TYR A 43 -16.31 -6.77 -3.64
N ALA A 44 -16.91 -6.07 -4.61
CA ALA A 44 -17.86 -6.68 -5.55
C ALA A 44 -17.24 -7.85 -6.35
N ASP A 45 -15.98 -7.70 -6.75
CA ASP A 45 -15.20 -8.71 -7.46
C ASP A 45 -13.70 -8.54 -7.20
N GLU A 46 -12.90 -9.45 -7.75
CA GLU A 46 -11.45 -9.43 -7.58
C GLU A 46 -10.80 -8.22 -8.29
N ALA A 47 -11.35 -7.77 -9.41
CA ALA A 47 -10.80 -6.63 -10.15
C ALA A 47 -10.91 -5.34 -9.31
N ALA A 48 -12.06 -5.10 -8.68
CA ALA A 48 -12.27 -3.98 -7.77
C ALA A 48 -11.31 -4.04 -6.57
N ALA A 49 -11.13 -5.22 -5.96
CA ALA A 49 -10.20 -5.41 -4.85
C ALA A 49 -8.75 -5.08 -5.25
N LEU A 50 -8.32 -5.59 -6.40
CA LEU A 50 -6.96 -5.37 -6.89
C LEU A 50 -6.70 -3.92 -7.31
N VAL A 51 -7.70 -3.23 -7.86
CA VAL A 51 -7.60 -1.79 -8.18
C VAL A 51 -7.46 -0.95 -6.91
N ASP A 52 -8.27 -1.20 -5.88
CA ASP A 52 -8.15 -0.49 -4.60
C ASP A 52 -6.78 -0.75 -3.96
N PHE A 53 -6.36 -2.02 -3.90
CA PHE A 53 -5.05 -2.39 -3.36
C PHE A 53 -3.90 -1.66 -4.08
N ARG A 54 -3.84 -1.79 -5.42
CA ARG A 54 -2.78 -1.16 -6.23
C ARG A 54 -2.76 0.35 -6.07
N THR A 55 -3.92 0.99 -5.98
CA THR A 55 -4.04 2.44 -5.75
C THR A 55 -3.47 2.84 -4.39
N ARG A 56 -3.75 2.08 -3.34
CA ARG A 56 -3.27 2.40 -1.97
C ARG A 56 -1.78 2.17 -1.79
N VAL A 57 -1.21 1.16 -2.44
CA VAL A 57 0.22 0.84 -2.37
C VAL A 57 1.06 1.49 -3.47
N ALA A 58 0.42 2.24 -4.39
CA ALA A 58 1.11 2.95 -5.45
C ALA A 58 2.19 3.87 -4.89
N ARG A 59 3.29 3.96 -5.63
CA ARG A 59 4.37 4.88 -5.30
C ARG A 59 3.82 6.31 -5.32
N PRO A 60 4.02 7.11 -4.25
CA PRO A 60 3.54 8.48 -4.23
C PRO A 60 4.23 9.32 -5.29
N ARG A 61 3.43 10.05 -6.07
CA ARG A 61 3.90 11.07 -7.01
C ARG A 61 3.95 12.41 -6.29
N ILE A 62 5.11 13.06 -6.28
CA ILE A 62 5.33 14.32 -5.57
C ILE A 62 5.92 15.37 -6.51
N THR A 63 5.53 16.62 -6.33
CA THR A 63 6.14 17.75 -7.05
C THR A 63 7.42 18.22 -6.35
N PRO A 64 8.32 18.94 -7.05
CA PRO A 64 9.49 19.57 -6.45
C PRO A 64 9.15 20.47 -5.26
N GLU A 65 8.03 21.22 -5.34
CA GLU A 65 7.53 22.10 -4.27
C GLU A 65 7.24 21.29 -3.01
N ARG A 66 6.54 20.17 -3.16
CA ARG A 66 6.19 19.29 -2.05
C ARG A 66 7.41 18.59 -1.48
N LEU A 67 8.36 18.18 -2.32
CA LEU A 67 9.63 17.62 -1.88
C LEU A 67 10.45 18.64 -1.06
N ARG A 68 10.49 19.91 -1.48
CA ARG A 68 11.13 21.00 -0.70
C ARG A 68 10.48 21.14 0.68
N GLN A 69 9.14 21.04 0.77
CA GLN A 69 8.44 21.03 2.06
C GLN A 69 8.84 19.82 2.92
N TYR A 70 8.88 18.60 2.36
CA TYR A 70 9.29 17.41 3.10
C TYR A 70 10.71 17.53 3.64
N ARG A 71 11.65 18.08 2.86
CA ARG A 71 13.02 18.37 3.32
C ARG A 71 13.03 19.35 4.49
N LYS A 72 12.29 20.46 4.38
CA LYS A 72 12.20 21.48 5.44
C LYS A 72 11.65 20.93 6.76
N HIS A 73 10.70 20.00 6.68
CA HIS A 73 10.02 19.44 7.86
C HIS A 73 10.65 18.14 8.38
N GLY A 74 11.77 17.69 7.82
CA GLY A 74 12.46 16.47 8.27
C GLY A 74 11.75 15.16 7.87
N TYR A 75 10.82 15.21 6.91
CA TYR A 75 10.12 14.04 6.39
C TYR A 75 10.82 13.39 5.18
N TYR A 76 12.01 13.86 4.83
CA TYR A 76 12.80 13.35 3.72
C TYR A 76 14.07 12.67 4.25
N GLY A 77 14.48 11.58 3.60
CA GLY A 77 15.75 10.91 3.90
C GLY A 77 16.26 10.09 2.73
N ILE A 78 17.44 9.49 2.93
CA ILE A 78 18.05 8.54 1.99
C ILE A 78 18.29 7.24 2.74
N VAL A 79 17.72 6.14 2.26
CA VAL A 79 17.91 4.79 2.83
C VAL A 79 18.56 3.92 1.78
N ARG A 80 19.77 3.41 2.08
CA ARG A 80 20.55 2.58 1.15
C ARG A 80 20.67 3.18 -0.26
N GLY A 81 20.87 4.51 -0.34
CA GLY A 81 20.99 5.25 -1.59
C GLY A 81 19.66 5.59 -2.27
N VAL A 82 18.51 5.21 -1.72
CA VAL A 82 17.19 5.53 -2.26
C VAL A 82 16.58 6.72 -1.53
N GLU A 83 16.20 7.76 -2.26
CA GLU A 83 15.42 8.88 -1.71
C GLU A 83 14.04 8.38 -1.25
N VAL A 84 13.68 8.72 -0.01
CA VAL A 84 12.41 8.33 0.60
C VAL A 84 11.77 9.50 1.31
N ILE A 85 10.45 9.44 1.44
CA ILE A 85 9.68 10.33 2.31
C ILE A 85 8.98 9.53 3.40
N GLN A 86 8.86 10.12 4.59
CA GLN A 86 8.00 9.60 5.63
C GLN A 86 6.55 9.98 5.30
N ARG A 87 5.67 8.97 5.25
CA ARG A 87 4.23 9.19 5.07
C ARG A 87 3.41 8.14 5.79
N ARG A 88 2.13 8.42 6.00
CA ARG A 88 1.17 7.40 6.40
C ARG A 88 0.73 6.59 5.19
N SER A 89 0.88 5.27 5.27
CA SER A 89 0.46 4.32 4.24
C SER A 89 -1.07 4.22 4.18
N PRO A 90 -1.70 4.41 3.00
CA PRO A 90 -3.15 4.25 2.84
C PRO A 90 -3.64 2.81 2.95
N TRP A 91 -2.71 1.84 2.85
CA TRP A 91 -3.01 0.43 3.00
C TRP A 91 -2.88 -0.01 4.45
N THR A 92 -1.69 0.19 5.05
CA THR A 92 -1.39 -0.34 6.40
C THR A 92 -1.79 0.61 7.52
N GLY A 93 -2.04 1.88 7.20
CA GLY A 93 -2.24 2.95 8.18
C GLY A 93 -0.97 3.34 8.95
N ALA A 94 0.16 2.70 8.68
CA ALA A 94 1.43 2.90 9.37
C ALA A 94 2.22 4.09 8.82
N SER A 95 3.08 4.67 9.64
CA SER A 95 4.11 5.58 9.15
C SER A 95 5.24 4.79 8.52
N GLU A 96 5.47 5.00 7.22
CA GLU A 96 6.45 4.28 6.41
C GLU A 96 7.42 5.26 5.74
N LEU A 97 8.66 4.79 5.52
CA LEU A 97 9.60 5.44 4.62
C LEU A 97 9.35 4.89 3.22
N THR A 98 8.82 5.74 2.35
CA THR A 98 8.36 5.32 1.01
C THR A 98 9.18 6.02 -0.07
N PRO A 99 9.75 5.27 -1.03
CA PRO A 99 10.26 5.86 -2.26
C PRO A 99 9.17 6.63 -2.99
N PHE A 100 9.53 7.62 -3.80
CA PHE A 100 8.56 8.44 -4.53
C PHE A 100 8.94 8.61 -6.00
N GLU A 101 7.99 9.10 -6.78
CA GLU A 101 8.19 9.57 -8.15
C GLU A 101 8.12 11.09 -8.15
N LEU A 102 9.18 11.75 -8.63
CA LEU A 102 9.15 13.18 -8.84
C LEU A 102 8.41 13.48 -10.15
N VAL A 103 7.40 14.33 -10.09
CA VAL A 103 6.61 14.72 -11.26
C VAL A 103 6.57 16.22 -11.44
N ALA A 104 6.38 16.66 -12.69
CA ALA A 104 6.16 18.08 -12.98
C ALA A 104 4.93 18.59 -12.20
N ALA A 105 4.98 19.87 -11.84
CA ALA A 105 3.86 20.57 -11.22
C ALA A 105 2.71 20.78 -12.21
#